data_AF-K2CHI4-F1
#
_entry.id   AF-K2CHI4-F1
#
_cell.length_a   1.000
_cell.length_b   1.000
_cell.length_c   1.000
_cell.angle_alpha   90.00
_cell.angle_beta   90.00
_cell.angle_gamma   90.00
#
_symmetry.space_group_name_H-M   'P 1'
#
loop_
_entity.id
_entity.type
_entity.pdbx_description
1 polymer ?
#
loop_
_entity_poly.entity_id
_entity_poly.type
_entity_poly.pdbx_seq_one_letter_code
_entity_poly.pdbx_strand_id
1 'polypeptide(L)'
;AVTVELKRMPKEAVKLIRATLYEPGGGPALKMFEGRTAQEVAWQITDWGYVKDPGHAMYVGTELQRAEEAIARDEKYSQDPA
;
A
#
# COMPACT_ATOMS: atom_id res chain seq x y z
N ALA A 1 -12.39 15.56 -16.27
CA ALA A 1 -11.80 14.57 -15.35
C ALA A 1 -12.95 13.75 -14.79
N VAL A 2 -13.01 12.45 -15.09
CA VAL A 2 -13.97 11.56 -14.43
C VAL A 2 -13.37 11.23 -13.08
N THR A 3 -13.85 11.89 -12.03
CA THR A 3 -13.47 11.55 -10.66
C THR A 3 -14.21 10.27 -10.31
N VAL A 4 -13.60 9.12 -10.60
CA VAL A 4 -14.10 7.85 -10.09
C VAL A 4 -13.82 7.86 -8.59
N GLU A 5 -14.88 7.96 -7.79
CA GLU A 5 -14.73 7.72 -6.35
C GLU A 5 -14.33 6.27 -6.13
N LEU A 6 -13.12 6.09 -5.60
CA LEU A 6 -12.61 4.79 -5.16
C LEU A 6 -13.47 4.27 -4.00
N LYS A 7 -13.81 2.99 -4.04
CA LYS A 7 -14.62 2.36 -2.99
C LYS A 7 -13.74 2.16 -1.76
N ARG A 8 -14.12 2.79 -0.65
CA ARG A 8 -13.39 2.66 0.61
C ARG A 8 -13.78 1.39 1.35
N MET A 9 -12.83 0.86 2.11
CA MET A 9 -13.09 -0.26 3.02
C MET A 9 -14.08 0.15 4.14
N PRO A 10 -14.97 -0.76 4.58
CA PRO A 10 -15.88 -0.49 5.68
C PRO A 10 -15.12 -0.21 6.99
N LYS A 11 -15.70 0.63 7.86
CA LYS A 11 -15.10 1.03 9.17
C LYS A 11 -14.77 -0.16 10.08
N GLU A 12 -15.51 -1.26 9.94
CA GLU A 12 -15.22 -2.57 10.53
C GLU A 12 -14.41 -3.38 9.51
N ALA A 13 -13.15 -2.99 9.29
CA ALA A 13 -12.30 -3.63 8.29
C ALA A 13 -11.94 -5.05 8.74
N VAL A 14 -12.59 -6.07 8.16
CA VAL A 14 -12.27 -7.49 8.37
C VAL A 14 -10.93 -7.88 7.69
N LYS A 15 -10.48 -7.10 6.71
CA LYS A 15 -9.24 -7.29 5.96
C LYS A 15 -8.30 -6.11 6.20
N LEU A 16 -6.99 -6.37 6.22
CA LEU A 16 -5.95 -5.36 6.35
C LEU A 16 -5.11 -5.30 5.06
N ILE A 17 -4.59 -4.11 4.76
CA ILE A 17 -3.51 -3.94 3.79
C ILE A 17 -2.21 -4.29 4.47
N ARG A 18 -1.43 -5.18 3.86
CA ARG A 18 -0.09 -5.55 4.32
C ARG A 18 0.95 -5.19 3.26
N ALA A 19 1.89 -4.32 3.62
CA ALA A 19 3.07 -4.02 2.80
C ALA A 19 4.32 -4.64 3.46
N THR A 20 5.15 -5.33 2.68
CA THR A 20 6.39 -5.94 3.17
C THR A 20 7.58 -5.34 2.45
N LEU A 21 8.52 -4.79 3.22
CA LEU A 21 9.81 -4.32 2.75
C LEU A 21 10.79 -5.50 2.76
N TYR A 22 11.50 -5.70 1.66
CA TYR A 22 12.52 -6.74 1.51
C TYR A 22 13.90 -6.10 1.33
N GLU A 23 14.96 -6.87 1.61
CA GLU A 23 16.31 -6.49 1.19
C GLU A 23 16.41 -6.40 -0.35
N PRO A 24 17.30 -5.54 -0.87
CA PRO A 24 17.61 -5.50 -2.30
C PRO A 24 17.94 -6.88 -2.85
N GLY A 25 17.51 -7.15 -4.09
CA GLY A 25 17.75 -8.44 -4.75
C GLY A 25 16.82 -9.57 -4.30
N GLY A 26 15.72 -9.27 -3.62
CA GLY A 26 14.76 -10.28 -3.15
C GLY A 26 15.24 -11.04 -1.91
N GLY A 27 16.09 -10.41 -1.11
CA GLY A 27 16.54 -10.96 0.17
C GLY A 27 15.42 -11.01 1.23
N PRO A 28 15.76 -11.29 2.49
CA PRO A 28 14.78 -11.47 3.55
C PRO A 28 13.86 -10.25 3.73
N ALA A 29 12.65 -10.51 4.27
CA ALA A 29 11.75 -9.46 4.69
C ALA A 29 12.37 -8.68 5.86
N LEU A 30 12.57 -7.38 5.66
CA LEU A 30 13.12 -6.46 6.66
C LEU A 30 12.02 -5.93 7.59
N LYS A 31 10.85 -5.63 7.03
CA LYS A 31 9.77 -5.03 7.79
C LYS A 31 8.41 -5.27 7.17
N MET A 32 7.40 -5.35 8.02
CA MET A 32 6.00 -5.45 7.64
C MET A 32 5.24 -4.26 8.19
N PHE A 33 4.34 -3.70 7.39
CA PHE A 33 3.43 -2.62 7.74
C PHE A 33 2.02 -3.10 7.49
N GLU A 34 1.12 -2.87 8.44
CA GLU A 34 -0.28 -3.27 8.35
C GLU A 34 -1.19 -2.09 8.70
N GLY A 35 -2.27 -1.92 7.94
CA GLY A 35 -3.20 -0.82 8.12
C GLY A 35 -4.54 -1.10 7.47
N ARG A 36 -5.55 -0.33 7.89
CA ARG A 36 -6.91 -0.43 7.37
C ARG A 36 -7.11 0.35 6.08
N THR A 37 -6.25 1.33 5.84
CA THR A 37 -6.28 2.19 4.65
C THR A 37 -4.90 2.36 4.05
N ALA A 38 -4.83 2.70 2.76
CA ALA A 38 -3.56 2.99 2.09
C ALA A 38 -2.81 4.14 2.80
N GLN A 39 -3.56 5.11 3.32
CA GLN A 39 -3.02 6.25 4.04
C GLN A 39 -2.31 5.85 5.34
N GLU A 40 -2.92 4.96 6.14
CA GLU A 40 -2.30 4.47 7.38
C GLU A 40 -0.98 3.75 7.10
N VAL A 41 -0.93 2.90 6.07
CA VAL A 41 0.28 2.17 5.69
C VAL A 41 1.33 3.11 5.11
N ALA A 42 0.93 4.07 4.26
CA ALA A 42 1.83 5.06 3.68
C ALA A 42 2.51 5.91 4.77
N TRP A 43 1.77 6.37 5.78
CA TRP A 43 2.33 7.11 6.91
C TRP A 43 3.32 6.28 7.71
N GLN A 44 3.00 5.02 8.01
CA GLN A 44 3.96 4.13 8.67
C GLN A 44 5.25 3.98 7.86
N ILE A 45 5.17 3.86 6.53
CA ILE A 45 6.37 3.75 5.69
C ILE A 45 7.19 5.05 5.70
N THR A 46 6.54 6.21 5.62
CA THR A 46 7.22 7.52 5.58
C THR A 46 7.82 7.90 6.93
N ASP A 47 7.14 7.61 8.04
CA ASP A 47 7.61 7.94 9.39
C ASP A 47 8.89 7.19 9.77
N TRP A 48 9.09 6.01 9.19
CA TRP A 48 10.33 5.25 9.36
C TRP A 48 11.50 5.78 8.51
N GLY A 49 11.27 6.76 7.63
CA GLY A 49 12.31 7.38 6.82
C GLY A 49 12.90 6.49 5.72
N TYR A 50 12.23 5.38 5.38
CA TYR A 50 12.65 4.48 4.30
C TYR A 50 12.43 5.08 2.92
N VAL A 51 11.42 5.92 2.76
CA VAL A 51 11.12 6.61 1.50
C VAL A 51 11.48 8.07 1.64
N LYS A 52 12.66 8.43 1.13
CA LYS A 52 13.21 9.80 1.20
C LYS A 52 12.95 10.61 -0.06
N ASP A 53 12.73 9.92 -1.18
CA ASP A 53 12.43 10.55 -2.46
C ASP A 53 10.92 10.79 -2.59
N PRO A 54 10.47 12.03 -2.84
CA PRO A 54 9.05 12.35 -2.99
C PRO A 54 8.36 11.60 -4.15
N GLY A 55 9.08 11.36 -5.25
CA GLY A 55 8.56 10.61 -6.39
C GLY A 55 8.29 9.16 -6.02
N HIS A 56 9.21 8.55 -5.28
CA HIS A 56 9.05 7.20 -4.76
C HIS A 56 7.93 7.13 -3.71
N ALA A 57 7.76 8.15 -2.86
CA ALA A 57 6.64 8.21 -1.91
C ALA A 57 5.28 8.23 -2.63
N MET A 58 5.18 9.01 -3.71
CA MET A 58 3.98 9.05 -4.55
C MET A 58 3.72 7.71 -5.24
N TYR A 59 4.76 7.04 -5.73
CA TYR A 59 4.65 5.70 -6.30
C TYR A 59 4.11 4.69 -5.28
N VAL A 60 4.73 4.60 -4.10
CA VAL A 60 4.28 3.70 -3.02
C VAL A 60 2.83 3.99 -2.63
N GLY A 61 2.47 5.26 -2.48
CA GLY A 61 1.09 5.65 -2.20
C GLY A 61 0.09 5.20 -3.27
N THR A 62 0.48 5.22 -4.54
CA THR A 62 -0.36 4.77 -5.66
C THR A 62 -0.58 3.27 -5.62
N GLU A 63 0.48 2.49 -5.38
CA GLU A 63 0.37 1.03 -5.28
C GLU A 63 -0.46 0.60 -4.06
N LEU A 64 -0.33 1.32 -2.92
CA LEU A 64 -1.17 1.08 -1.74
C LEU A 64 -2.65 1.38 -2.01
N GLN A 65 -2.97 2.45 -2.75
CA GLN A 65 -4.37 2.76 -3.12
C GLN A 65 -4.96 1.69 -4.04
N ARG A 66 -4.17 1.15 -4.98
CA ARG A 66 -4.60 0.03 -5.83
C ARG A 66 -4.88 -1.23 -5.02
N ALA A 67 -4.02 -1.53 -4.04
CA ALA A 67 -4.24 -2.64 -3.12
C ALA A 67 -5.50 -2.45 -2.27
N GLU A 68 -5.73 -1.24 -1.75
CA GLU A 68 -6.94 -0.90 -0.99
C GLU A 68 -8.22 -1.11 -1.82
N GLU A 69 -8.25 -0.60 -3.06
CA GLU A 69 -9.39 -0.77 -3.96
C GLU A 69 -9.63 -2.25 -4.30
N ALA A 70 -8.58 -3.02 -4.57
CA ALA A 70 -8.69 -4.44 -4.86
C ALA A 70 -9.25 -5.21 -3.65
N ILE A 71 -8.76 -4.94 -2.44
CA ILE A 71 -9.30 -5.53 -1.21
C ILE A 71 -10.77 -5.16 -1.02
N ALA A 72 -11.16 -3.91 -1.27
CA ALA A 72 -12.53 -3.44 -1.17
C ALA A 72 -13.47 -4.11 -2.19
N ARG A 73 -12.93 -4.57 -3.32
CA ARG A 73 -13.66 -5.30 -4.37
C ARG A 73 -13.58 -6.82 -4.27
N ASP A 74 -12.85 -7.35 -3.29
CA ASP A 74 -12.51 -8.77 -3.20
C ASP A 74 -11.75 -9.30 -4.43
N GLU A 75 -10.96 -8.42 -5.05
CA GLU A 75 -10.09 -8.70 -6.19
C GLU A 75 -8.65 -8.95 -5.74
N LYS A 76 -7.88 -9.68 -6.55
CA LYS A 76 -6.44 -9.85 -6.33
C LYS A 76 -5.69 -8.72 -6.99
N TYR A 77 -4.74 -8.14 -6.26
CA TYR A 77 -3.80 -7.18 -6.80
C TYR A 77 -2.38 -7.73 -6.68
N SER A 78 -1.62 -7.60 -7.77
CA SER A 78 -0.18 -7.79 -7.82
C SER A 78 0.40 -6.51 -8.38
N GLN A 79 1.42 -5.97 -7.73
CA GLN A 79 2.32 -5.03 -8.37
C GLN A 79 2.92 -5.75 -9.59
N ASP A 80 2.89 -5.12 -10.77
CA ASP A 80 3.46 -5.72 -11.99
C ASP A 80 4.91 -6.16 -11.72
N PRO A 81 5.32 -7.35 -12.20
CA PRO A 81 6.68 -7.80 -12.01
C PRO A 81 7.61 -6.89 -12.81
N ALA A 82 8.59 -6.30 -12.11
CA ALA A 82 9.79 -5.75 -12.73
C ALA A 82 10.60 -6.87 -13.41
#